data_AF-A0A936L186-F1
#
_entry.id   AF-A0A936L186-F1
#
_cell.length_a   1.000
_cell.length_b   1.000
_cell.length_c   1.000
_cell.angle_alpha   90.00
_cell.angle_beta   90.00
_cell.angle_gamma   90.00
#
_symmetry.space_group_name_H-M   'P 1'
#
loop_
_entity.id
_entity.type
_entity.pdbx_description
1 polymer ?
#
loop_
_entity_poly.entity_id
_entity_poly.type
_entity_poly.pdbx_seq_one_letter_code
_entity_poly.pdbx_strand_id
1 'polypeptide(L)'
;MTEKYPQWELEEEERDEFNTWFWTGRKNRCDITANELIAFPIQQRIEKLTEPSDDYPNDRLSLFASICQEKPEFALETMKVLVEQSNWDASVWHSAIMALSDANAPQYWLETAKLIVQLPNGFFATEAWVISRWLNKTIGAIAANSVEEAYFWQIFDLLVTHAQPVEAKEDVIFGAINNPIGILTEAFISRFSVREYKAKEKISEDNLLSRLNKLVSAEESPFILARVILVSRLHYFYAIDPGWTRNNLIPLLDWDLSGEADALWQGWLWNPRVSVDLGLDIKEHLLKTLLLHSSELGKKTEMLYQLFASLCFEYKTLYSIEEQQKILNAIGQQGLKIIARSIKLSFGENTQQNDQYWKNRIKPFFINAWPKESQLLSPEISRFFADMSLDLDEEFEDAVRCIKSILTHCEIGSLLRKLKKSQHIEKHPRTAFDLLATVFDPDNERFIHINDFKEIIDSLVSNDPEIKNDLRYQAIEQYLKRNSSY
;
A
#
# COMPACT_ATOMS: atom_id res chain seq x y z
N MET A 1 9.97 -9.21 57.86
CA MET A 1 9.12 -8.00 57.74
C MET A 1 7.65 -8.31 58.05
N THR A 2 7.16 -9.50 57.72
CA THR A 2 5.78 -9.97 57.91
C THR A 2 5.31 -10.05 59.39
N GLU A 3 6.20 -10.26 60.35
CA GLU A 3 5.84 -10.17 61.80
C GLU A 3 5.57 -8.74 62.29
N LYS A 4 5.99 -7.71 61.53
CA LYS A 4 5.89 -6.31 61.96
C LYS A 4 4.79 -5.51 61.23
N TYR A 5 4.33 -6.01 60.07
CA TYR A 5 3.26 -5.40 59.26
C TYR A 5 2.42 -6.50 58.60
N PRO A 6 1.41 -7.06 59.29
CA PRO A 6 0.66 -8.23 58.81
C PRO A 6 -0.21 -7.96 57.58
N GLN A 7 -0.51 -6.69 57.27
CA GLN A 7 -1.20 -6.28 56.04
C GLN A 7 -0.32 -6.32 54.77
N TRP A 8 0.97 -6.67 54.87
CA TRP A 8 1.88 -6.77 53.74
C TRP A 8 2.10 -8.27 53.46
N GLU A 9 1.06 -8.92 52.96
CA GLU A 9 1.16 -10.24 52.34
C GLU A 9 1.79 -10.08 50.95
N LEU A 10 2.77 -10.92 50.65
CA LEU A 10 3.40 -10.98 49.33
C LEU A 10 2.48 -11.80 48.40
N GLU A 11 2.18 -11.28 47.21
CA GLU A 11 1.41 -12.02 46.19
C GLU A 11 2.22 -13.25 45.74
N GLU A 12 1.55 -14.38 45.51
CA GLU A 12 2.13 -15.73 45.30
C GLU A 12 2.95 -15.93 44.00
N GLU A 13 3.25 -14.87 43.24
CA GLU A 13 3.94 -14.96 41.94
C GLU A 13 5.39 -14.48 42.00
N GLU A 14 6.24 -15.05 41.11
CA GLU A 14 7.72 -14.93 40.98
C GLU A 14 8.28 -13.51 40.71
N ARG A 15 7.76 -12.48 41.38
CA ARG A 15 8.11 -11.06 41.19
C ARG A 15 9.01 -10.50 42.27
N ASP A 16 9.15 -11.21 43.40
CA ASP A 16 9.92 -10.75 44.56
C ASP A 16 11.46 -10.80 44.34
N GLU A 17 11.93 -11.40 43.24
CA GLU A 17 13.37 -11.51 42.96
C GLU A 17 13.95 -10.35 42.12
N PHE A 18 13.14 -9.37 41.70
CA PHE A 18 13.60 -8.25 40.87
C PHE A 18 13.45 -6.89 41.57
N ASN A 19 14.55 -6.14 41.67
CA ASN A 19 14.55 -4.76 42.22
C ASN A 19 13.83 -3.73 41.32
N THR A 20 13.55 -4.06 40.07
CA THR A 20 12.76 -3.22 39.16
C THR A 20 12.10 -4.11 38.13
N TRP A 21 10.77 -4.12 38.12
CA TRP A 21 9.95 -4.87 37.17
C TRP A 21 9.11 -3.88 36.36
N PHE A 22 9.28 -3.90 35.04
CA PHE A 22 8.40 -3.19 34.11
C PHE A 22 7.64 -4.20 33.29
N TRP A 23 6.32 -4.03 33.25
CA TRP A 23 5.42 -4.86 32.49
C TRP A 23 4.64 -3.97 31.50
N THR A 24 4.51 -4.43 30.27
CA THR A 24 4.01 -3.64 29.12
C THR A 24 2.55 -3.88 28.77
N GLY A 25 1.77 -4.60 29.59
CA GLY A 25 0.32 -4.63 29.45
C GLY A 25 -0.39 -3.64 30.39
N ARG A 26 -1.72 -3.66 30.47
CA ARG A 26 -2.50 -3.11 31.60
C ARG A 26 -2.85 -4.22 32.56
N LYS A 27 -2.48 -4.13 33.86
CA LYS A 27 -2.78 -5.17 34.87
C LYS A 27 -4.28 -5.36 34.69
N ASN A 28 -4.78 -6.56 34.36
CA ASN A 28 -6.21 -6.81 34.24
C ASN A 28 -6.79 -6.51 35.62
N ARG A 29 -7.11 -5.25 35.86
CA ARG A 29 -7.80 -4.76 37.03
C ARG A 29 -9.23 -5.16 36.73
N CYS A 30 -9.54 -6.41 37.01
CA CYS A 30 -10.87 -6.95 36.89
C CYS A 30 -11.26 -7.37 38.30
N ASP A 31 -12.49 -7.08 38.71
CA ASP A 31 -13.04 -7.50 40.00
C ASP A 31 -13.39 -9.00 40.05
N ILE A 32 -13.17 -9.71 38.93
CA ILE A 32 -13.31 -11.15 38.80
C ILE A 32 -12.13 -11.73 38.03
N THR A 33 -11.76 -12.96 38.39
CA THR A 33 -10.75 -13.76 37.70
C THR A 33 -11.36 -14.58 36.56
N ALA A 34 -10.51 -15.11 35.67
CA ALA A 34 -10.97 -15.99 34.59
C ALA A 34 -11.70 -17.24 35.13
N ASN A 35 -11.17 -17.84 36.20
CA ASN A 35 -11.74 -19.03 36.81
C ASN A 35 -13.12 -18.75 37.44
N GLU A 36 -13.30 -17.59 38.07
CA GLU A 36 -14.60 -17.17 38.62
C GLU A 36 -15.62 -16.97 37.50
N LEU A 37 -15.26 -16.25 36.42
CA LEU A 37 -16.16 -16.02 35.30
C LEU A 37 -16.56 -17.34 34.60
N ILE A 38 -15.63 -18.29 34.49
CA ILE A 38 -15.89 -19.63 33.94
C ILE A 38 -16.83 -20.42 34.85
N ALA A 39 -16.64 -20.33 36.17
CA ALA A 39 -17.44 -21.06 37.16
C ALA A 39 -18.87 -20.52 37.31
N PHE A 40 -19.13 -19.27 36.91
CA PHE A 40 -20.48 -18.73 36.97
C PHE A 40 -21.46 -19.50 36.09
N PRO A 41 -22.67 -19.81 36.60
CA PRO A 41 -23.80 -20.16 35.75
C PRO A 41 -24.00 -19.10 34.66
N ILE A 42 -24.41 -19.52 33.46
CA ILE A 42 -24.49 -18.62 32.29
C ILE A 42 -25.31 -17.36 32.58
N GLN A 43 -26.37 -17.45 33.40
CA GLN A 43 -27.15 -16.28 33.80
C GLN A 43 -26.34 -15.27 34.63
N GLN A 44 -25.63 -15.74 35.65
CA GLN A 44 -24.78 -14.89 36.49
C GLN A 44 -23.61 -14.32 35.70
N ARG A 45 -23.08 -15.08 34.73
CA ARG A 45 -22.08 -14.59 33.77
C ARG A 45 -22.62 -13.38 33.00
N ILE A 46 -23.79 -13.49 32.38
CA ILE A 46 -24.40 -12.40 31.60
C ILE A 46 -24.68 -11.18 32.49
N GLU A 47 -25.26 -11.39 33.67
CA GLU A 47 -25.50 -10.32 34.65
C GLU A 47 -24.19 -9.63 35.04
N LYS A 48 -23.12 -10.40 35.28
CA LYS A 48 -21.83 -9.84 35.67
C LYS A 48 -21.14 -9.07 34.53
N LEU A 49 -21.29 -9.53 33.29
CA LEU A 49 -20.72 -8.86 32.11
C LEU A 49 -21.46 -7.57 31.74
N THR A 50 -22.74 -7.46 32.09
CA THR A 50 -23.59 -6.29 31.80
C THR A 50 -23.77 -5.35 33.00
N GLU A 51 -23.33 -5.77 34.19
CA GLU A 51 -23.34 -4.94 35.39
C GLU A 51 -22.47 -3.67 35.17
N PRO A 52 -23.04 -2.46 35.33
CA PRO A 52 -22.27 -1.22 35.23
C PRO A 52 -21.15 -1.16 36.27
N SER A 53 -19.97 -0.70 35.87
CA SER A 53 -18.83 -0.48 36.77
C SER A 53 -18.05 0.75 36.35
N ASP A 54 -17.84 1.68 37.28
CA ASP A 54 -17.00 2.86 37.08
C ASP A 54 -15.50 2.51 37.14
N ASP A 55 -15.14 1.48 37.92
CA ASP A 55 -13.76 1.06 38.14
C ASP A 55 -13.23 0.14 37.04
N TYR A 56 -14.11 -0.65 36.40
CA TYR A 56 -13.75 -1.75 35.47
C TYR A 56 -14.61 -1.84 34.19
N PRO A 57 -14.93 -0.72 33.52
CA PRO A 57 -15.98 -0.70 32.48
C PRO A 57 -15.71 -1.63 31.29
N ASN A 58 -14.44 -1.90 30.96
CA ASN A 58 -14.07 -2.77 29.82
C ASN A 58 -13.26 -4.00 30.21
N ASP A 59 -12.83 -4.12 31.46
CA ASP A 59 -11.91 -5.19 31.89
C ASP A 59 -12.62 -6.55 31.93
N ARG A 60 -13.89 -6.59 32.37
CA ARG A 60 -14.72 -7.81 32.37
C ARG A 60 -14.97 -8.35 30.96
N LEU A 61 -15.27 -7.45 30.02
CA LEU A 61 -15.49 -7.79 28.61
C LEU A 61 -14.20 -8.24 27.93
N SER A 62 -13.06 -7.61 28.27
CA SER A 62 -11.74 -8.02 27.78
C SER A 62 -11.35 -9.41 28.31
N LEU A 63 -11.61 -9.68 29.60
CA LEU A 63 -11.43 -10.98 30.21
C LEU A 63 -12.32 -12.05 29.54
N PHE A 64 -13.59 -11.72 29.32
CA PHE A 64 -14.52 -12.57 28.59
C PHE A 64 -14.03 -12.89 27.18
N ALA A 65 -13.63 -11.88 26.41
CA ALA A 65 -13.09 -12.06 25.06
C ALA A 65 -11.84 -12.96 25.06
N SER A 66 -10.93 -12.77 26.02
CA SER A 66 -9.74 -13.62 26.17
C SER A 66 -10.12 -15.09 26.42
N ILE A 67 -11.09 -15.34 27.30
CA ILE A 67 -11.58 -16.72 27.56
C ILE A 67 -12.23 -17.29 26.31
N CYS A 68 -13.11 -16.52 25.64
CA CYS A 68 -13.80 -16.93 24.42
C CYS A 68 -12.83 -17.25 23.27
N GLN A 69 -11.70 -16.55 23.19
CA GLN A 69 -10.69 -16.81 22.17
C GLN A 69 -10.01 -18.17 22.40
N GLU A 70 -9.71 -18.51 23.66
CA GLU A 70 -9.13 -19.80 24.03
C GLU A 70 -10.16 -20.95 24.03
N LYS A 71 -11.41 -20.63 24.37
CA LYS A 71 -12.54 -21.56 24.54
C LYS A 71 -13.77 -21.05 23.78
N PRO A 72 -13.84 -21.25 22.45
CA PRO A 72 -14.91 -20.72 21.62
C PRO A 72 -16.31 -21.17 22.04
N GLU A 73 -16.44 -22.38 22.58
CA GLU A 73 -17.68 -22.91 23.16
C GLU A 73 -18.26 -22.01 24.25
N PHE A 74 -17.40 -21.33 25.02
CA PHE A 74 -17.82 -20.40 26.06
C PHE A 74 -18.56 -19.19 25.48
N ALA A 75 -18.12 -18.71 24.31
CA ALA A 75 -18.81 -17.66 23.57
C ALA A 75 -20.17 -18.14 23.07
N LEU A 76 -20.20 -19.32 22.44
CA LEU A 76 -21.40 -19.90 21.82
C LEU A 76 -22.49 -20.20 22.86
N GLU A 77 -22.12 -20.78 24.00
CA GLU A 77 -23.04 -21.01 25.12
C GLU A 77 -23.65 -19.71 25.63
N THR A 78 -22.84 -18.67 25.78
CA THR A 78 -23.30 -17.35 26.23
C THR A 78 -24.24 -16.72 25.19
N MET A 79 -23.86 -16.74 23.91
CA MET A 79 -24.65 -16.20 22.81
C MET A 79 -25.99 -16.93 22.62
N LYS A 80 -26.04 -18.26 22.81
CA LYS A 80 -27.30 -19.03 22.76
C LYS A 80 -28.31 -18.54 23.79
N VAL A 81 -27.87 -18.37 25.04
CA VAL A 81 -28.75 -17.88 26.12
C VAL A 81 -29.19 -16.44 25.86
N LEU A 82 -28.30 -15.60 25.32
CA LEU A 82 -28.66 -14.23 24.90
C LEU A 82 -29.77 -14.24 23.84
N VAL A 83 -29.67 -15.10 22.83
CA VAL A 83 -30.72 -15.27 21.80
C VAL A 83 -32.03 -15.75 22.42
N GLU A 84 -32.01 -16.79 23.26
CA GLU A 84 -33.20 -17.33 23.94
C GLU A 84 -33.93 -16.28 24.79
N GLN A 85 -33.17 -15.36 25.38
CA GLN A 85 -33.69 -14.28 26.22
C GLN A 85 -34.01 -13.01 25.44
N SER A 86 -33.76 -12.98 24.12
CA SER A 86 -33.83 -11.76 23.30
C SER A 86 -33.00 -10.61 23.90
N ASN A 87 -31.85 -10.94 24.50
CA ASN A 87 -30.91 -10.00 25.07
C ASN A 87 -29.84 -9.62 24.02
N TRP A 88 -29.86 -8.37 23.60
CA TRP A 88 -29.03 -7.84 22.52
C TRP A 88 -27.99 -6.84 23.03
N ASP A 89 -27.41 -7.07 24.20
CA ASP A 89 -26.32 -6.23 24.73
C ASP A 89 -25.13 -6.18 23.76
N ALA A 90 -24.94 -5.02 23.13
CA ALA A 90 -23.95 -4.84 22.09
C ALA A 90 -22.53 -5.17 22.57
N SER A 91 -22.19 -4.86 23.82
CA SER A 91 -20.84 -5.03 24.37
C SER A 91 -20.48 -6.51 24.54
N VAL A 92 -21.42 -7.33 25.03
CA VAL A 92 -21.23 -8.77 25.18
C VAL A 92 -21.14 -9.46 23.81
N TRP A 93 -22.07 -9.13 22.91
CA TRP A 93 -22.07 -9.67 21.54
C TRP A 93 -20.81 -9.26 20.77
N HIS A 94 -20.39 -8.01 20.86
CA HIS A 94 -19.15 -7.51 20.26
C HIS A 94 -17.94 -8.31 20.76
N SER A 95 -17.81 -8.47 22.08
CA SER A 95 -16.70 -9.20 22.69
C SER A 95 -16.68 -10.67 22.27
N ALA A 96 -17.85 -11.32 22.23
CA ALA A 96 -17.98 -12.71 21.79
C ALA A 96 -17.61 -12.89 20.31
N ILE A 97 -18.18 -12.09 19.40
CA ILE A 97 -17.93 -12.19 17.96
C ILE A 97 -16.47 -11.86 17.63
N MET A 98 -15.90 -10.85 18.30
CA MET A 98 -14.49 -10.49 18.15
C MET A 98 -13.59 -11.66 18.56
N ALA A 99 -13.83 -12.26 19.73
CA ALA A 99 -13.08 -13.42 20.19
C ALA A 99 -13.21 -14.63 19.24
N LEU A 100 -14.42 -14.90 18.74
CA LEU A 100 -14.66 -15.95 17.75
C LEU A 100 -13.94 -15.70 16.41
N SER A 101 -13.71 -14.43 16.06
CA SER A 101 -12.88 -14.07 14.89
C SER A 101 -11.42 -14.47 15.08
N ASP A 102 -10.93 -14.45 16.32
CA ASP A 102 -9.53 -14.66 16.68
C ASP A 102 -9.22 -16.10 17.14
N ALA A 103 -10.25 -16.89 17.46
CA ALA A 103 -10.19 -18.25 18.00
C ALA A 103 -9.66 -19.36 17.06
N ASN A 104 -9.47 -19.08 15.76
CA ASN A 104 -9.07 -20.06 14.74
C ASN A 104 -9.83 -21.41 14.84
N ALA A 105 -11.16 -21.35 14.98
CA ALA A 105 -12.00 -22.52 15.28
C ALA A 105 -13.07 -22.76 14.18
N PRO A 106 -12.68 -23.27 13.00
CA PRO A 106 -13.57 -23.43 11.85
C PRO A 106 -14.77 -24.36 12.11
N GLN A 107 -14.64 -25.32 13.03
CA GLN A 107 -15.71 -26.24 13.42
C GLN A 107 -16.95 -25.53 14.01
N TYR A 108 -16.78 -24.31 14.55
CA TYR A 108 -17.85 -23.52 15.15
C TYR A 108 -18.43 -22.46 14.21
N TRP A 109 -17.96 -22.40 12.95
CA TRP A 109 -18.37 -21.36 12.02
C TRP A 109 -19.88 -21.37 11.78
N LEU A 110 -20.44 -22.53 11.44
CA LEU A 110 -21.88 -22.66 11.14
C LEU A 110 -22.76 -22.34 12.34
N GLU A 111 -22.33 -22.73 13.54
CA GLU A 111 -23.04 -22.45 14.78
C GLU A 111 -23.04 -20.95 15.09
N THR A 112 -21.89 -20.29 14.93
CA THR A 112 -21.76 -18.84 15.06
C THR A 112 -22.66 -18.11 14.05
N ALA A 113 -22.65 -18.53 12.79
CA ALA A 113 -23.46 -17.93 11.73
C ALA A 113 -24.97 -18.03 12.04
N LYS A 114 -25.42 -19.19 12.54
CA LYS A 114 -26.82 -19.42 12.95
C LYS A 114 -27.27 -18.50 14.08
N LEU A 115 -26.38 -18.15 15.01
CA LEU A 115 -26.68 -17.19 16.08
C LEU A 115 -26.71 -15.76 15.53
N ILE A 116 -25.77 -15.39 14.66
CA ILE A 116 -25.69 -14.05 14.05
C ILE A 116 -26.94 -13.74 13.22
N VAL A 117 -27.47 -14.67 12.42
CA VAL A 117 -28.68 -14.39 11.61
C VAL A 117 -29.97 -14.19 12.43
N GLN A 118 -29.93 -14.49 13.73
CA GLN A 118 -31.05 -14.26 14.65
C GLN A 118 -31.03 -12.86 15.28
N LEU A 119 -29.94 -12.10 15.09
CA LEU A 119 -29.82 -10.74 15.59
C LEU A 119 -30.90 -9.83 14.97
N PRO A 120 -31.41 -8.83 15.72
CA PRO A 120 -32.37 -7.88 15.19
C PRO A 120 -31.72 -6.98 14.13
N ASN A 121 -32.51 -6.50 13.16
CA ASN A 121 -32.03 -5.65 12.07
C ASN A 121 -31.18 -4.45 12.52
N GLY A 122 -31.54 -3.79 13.63
CA GLY A 122 -30.78 -2.67 14.17
C GLY A 122 -29.34 -3.04 14.57
N PHE A 123 -29.10 -4.30 14.94
CA PHE A 123 -27.79 -4.80 15.33
C PHE A 123 -26.81 -4.87 14.15
N PHE A 124 -27.30 -5.15 12.94
CA PHE A 124 -26.50 -5.13 11.72
C PHE A 124 -26.07 -3.71 11.32
N ALA A 125 -26.71 -2.66 11.86
CA ALA A 125 -26.26 -1.29 11.71
C ALA A 125 -25.26 -0.89 12.81
N THR A 126 -25.53 -1.22 14.08
CA THR A 126 -24.70 -0.80 15.23
C THR A 126 -23.40 -1.59 15.35
N GLU A 127 -23.45 -2.90 15.11
CA GLU A 127 -22.32 -3.82 15.23
C GLU A 127 -21.82 -4.34 13.88
N ALA A 128 -22.08 -3.57 12.81
CA ALA A 128 -21.68 -3.91 11.45
C ALA A 128 -20.18 -4.26 11.37
N TRP A 129 -19.34 -3.53 12.10
CA TRP A 129 -17.89 -3.69 12.05
C TRP A 129 -17.43 -5.06 12.54
N VAL A 130 -17.87 -5.49 13.72
CA VAL A 130 -17.40 -6.75 14.32
C VAL A 130 -17.92 -7.96 13.54
N ILE A 131 -19.15 -7.89 13.03
CA ILE A 131 -19.73 -8.95 12.19
C ILE A 131 -19.00 -9.02 10.85
N SER A 132 -18.72 -7.88 10.21
CA SER A 132 -17.96 -7.83 8.95
C SER A 132 -16.54 -8.38 9.13
N ARG A 133 -15.88 -8.02 10.23
CA ARG A 133 -14.54 -8.50 10.57
C ARG A 133 -14.52 -10.01 10.80
N TRP A 134 -15.50 -10.54 11.52
CA TRP A 134 -15.67 -11.98 11.70
C TRP A 134 -15.85 -12.70 10.37
N LEU A 135 -16.76 -12.23 9.52
CA LEU A 135 -16.97 -12.80 8.18
C LEU A 135 -15.68 -12.80 7.34
N ASN A 136 -14.99 -11.67 7.26
CA ASN A 136 -13.78 -11.53 6.44
C ASN A 136 -12.65 -12.42 6.97
N LYS A 137 -12.40 -12.41 8.29
CA LYS A 137 -11.30 -13.17 8.89
C LYS A 137 -11.51 -14.69 8.81
N THR A 138 -12.76 -15.13 8.85
CA THR A 138 -13.11 -16.56 8.85
C THR A 138 -13.50 -17.11 7.48
N ILE A 139 -13.49 -16.28 6.42
CA ILE A 139 -13.97 -16.67 5.08
C ILE A 139 -13.22 -17.87 4.48
N GLY A 140 -11.96 -18.08 4.85
CA GLY A 140 -11.15 -19.21 4.42
C GLY A 140 -11.58 -20.56 5.00
N ALA A 141 -12.41 -20.56 6.06
CA ALA A 141 -12.90 -21.77 6.71
C ALA A 141 -14.08 -22.44 5.97
N ILE A 142 -14.72 -21.74 5.02
CA ILE A 142 -15.95 -22.23 4.38
C ILE A 142 -15.71 -22.68 2.93
N ALA A 143 -16.35 -23.77 2.55
CA ALA A 143 -16.29 -24.33 1.20
C ALA A 143 -17.30 -23.64 0.26
N ALA A 144 -17.02 -23.64 -1.04
CA ALA A 144 -17.98 -23.18 -2.04
C ALA A 144 -19.19 -24.14 -2.12
N ASN A 145 -20.38 -23.58 -2.36
CA ASN A 145 -21.66 -24.28 -2.45
C ASN A 145 -22.06 -25.04 -1.16
N SER A 146 -21.50 -24.69 -0.01
CA SER A 146 -21.84 -25.30 1.27
C SER A 146 -22.99 -24.58 1.99
N VAL A 147 -23.50 -25.19 3.06
CA VAL A 147 -24.52 -24.55 3.92
C VAL A 147 -23.93 -23.28 4.55
N GLU A 148 -22.67 -23.32 4.94
CA GLU A 148 -21.92 -22.17 5.46
C GLU A 148 -21.89 -21.02 4.46
N GLU A 149 -21.64 -21.29 3.17
CA GLU A 149 -21.66 -20.25 2.14
C GLU A 149 -23.06 -19.61 1.99
N ALA A 150 -24.14 -20.38 2.16
CA ALA A 150 -25.50 -19.81 2.17
C ALA A 150 -25.72 -18.86 3.36
N TYR A 151 -25.25 -19.21 4.56
CA TYR A 151 -25.29 -18.31 5.72
C TYR A 151 -24.38 -17.10 5.54
N PHE A 152 -23.20 -17.26 4.94
CA PHE A 152 -22.31 -16.15 4.61
C PHE A 152 -23.04 -15.12 3.75
N TRP A 153 -23.70 -15.57 2.67
CA TRP A 153 -24.47 -14.69 1.79
C TRP A 153 -25.65 -14.02 2.49
N GLN A 154 -26.35 -14.74 3.38
CA GLN A 154 -27.44 -14.17 4.17
C GLN A 154 -26.95 -13.03 5.08
N ILE A 155 -25.85 -13.25 5.82
CA ILE A 155 -25.27 -12.23 6.72
C ILE A 155 -24.71 -11.05 5.90
N PHE A 156 -24.05 -11.34 4.78
CA PHE A 156 -23.58 -10.34 3.83
C PHE A 156 -24.74 -9.44 3.36
N ASP A 157 -25.85 -10.03 2.92
CA ASP A 157 -27.01 -9.27 2.41
C ASP A 157 -27.66 -8.41 3.51
N LEU A 158 -27.72 -8.90 4.75
CA LEU A 158 -28.20 -8.15 5.91
C LEU A 158 -27.31 -6.93 6.19
N LEU A 159 -25.99 -7.12 6.24
CA LEU A 159 -25.04 -6.04 6.47
C LEU A 159 -25.07 -5.00 5.35
N VAL A 160 -25.12 -5.43 4.09
CA VAL A 160 -25.22 -4.52 2.94
C VAL A 160 -26.54 -3.73 2.96
N THR A 161 -27.63 -4.34 3.42
CA THR A 161 -28.93 -3.68 3.54
C THR A 161 -28.95 -2.62 4.65
N HIS A 162 -28.17 -2.82 5.71
CA HIS A 162 -28.06 -1.92 6.85
C HIS A 162 -26.81 -1.02 6.84
N ALA A 163 -26.08 -1.00 5.72
CA ALA A 163 -24.87 -0.19 5.56
C ALA A 163 -25.17 1.29 5.76
N GLN A 164 -24.33 1.96 6.55
CA GLN A 164 -24.46 3.38 6.86
C GLN A 164 -23.67 4.22 5.86
N PRO A 165 -24.19 5.41 5.47
CA PRO A 165 -23.43 6.36 4.65
C PRO A 165 -22.10 6.72 5.29
N VAL A 166 -21.08 6.86 4.45
CA VAL A 166 -19.74 7.24 4.88
C VAL A 166 -19.14 8.17 3.85
N GLU A 167 -18.46 9.20 4.31
CA GLU A 167 -17.69 10.10 3.46
C GLU A 167 -16.29 9.53 3.21
N ALA A 168 -15.79 9.64 1.98
CA ALA A 168 -14.38 9.43 1.71
C ALA A 168 -13.56 10.58 2.33
N LYS A 169 -12.65 10.23 3.24
CA LYS A 169 -11.68 11.16 3.84
C LYS A 169 -10.35 11.11 3.09
N GLU A 170 -9.41 11.99 3.44
CA GLU A 170 -8.08 12.08 2.82
C GLU A 170 -7.30 10.75 2.76
N ASP A 171 -7.48 9.85 3.73
CA ASP A 171 -6.93 8.48 3.67
C ASP A 171 -8.04 7.47 3.36
N VAL A 172 -8.57 7.55 2.14
CA VAL A 172 -9.71 6.74 1.69
C VAL A 172 -9.41 5.23 1.73
N ILE A 173 -8.16 4.83 1.50
CA ILE A 173 -7.73 3.43 1.55
C ILE A 173 -7.81 2.92 2.98
N PHE A 174 -7.22 3.64 3.94
CA PHE A 174 -7.31 3.29 5.35
C PHE A 174 -8.75 3.28 5.83
N GLY A 175 -9.56 4.25 5.38
CA GLY A 175 -10.99 4.28 5.63
C GLY A 175 -11.69 3.03 5.10
N ALA A 176 -11.42 2.62 3.86
CA ALA A 176 -12.06 1.48 3.22
C ALA A 176 -11.76 0.16 3.94
N ILE A 177 -10.48 -0.13 4.23
CA ILE A 177 -10.10 -1.41 4.87
C ILE A 177 -10.53 -1.52 6.33
N ASN A 178 -10.89 -0.40 6.98
CA ASN A 178 -11.35 -0.37 8.38
C ASN A 178 -12.86 -0.13 8.53
N ASN A 179 -13.58 0.17 7.44
CA ASN A 179 -15.02 0.37 7.46
C ASN A 179 -15.76 -0.95 7.18
N PRO A 180 -16.91 -1.20 7.83
CA PRO A 180 -17.71 -2.40 7.58
C PRO A 180 -17.89 -2.72 6.10
N ILE A 181 -18.32 -1.75 5.26
CA ILE A 181 -18.63 -2.05 3.86
C ILE A 181 -17.39 -2.41 3.05
N GLY A 182 -16.23 -1.82 3.34
CA GLY A 182 -14.99 -2.18 2.67
C GLY A 182 -14.50 -3.57 3.09
N ILE A 183 -14.57 -3.89 4.39
CA ILE A 183 -14.28 -5.23 4.93
C ILE A 183 -15.20 -6.30 4.29
N LEU A 184 -16.50 -6.01 4.19
CA LEU A 184 -17.48 -6.85 3.50
C LEU A 184 -17.14 -7.04 2.03
N THR A 185 -16.65 -6.00 1.36
CA THR A 185 -16.25 -6.06 -0.04
C THR A 185 -15.00 -6.93 -0.23
N GLU A 186 -14.04 -6.88 0.69
CA GLU A 186 -12.89 -7.81 0.69
C GLU A 186 -13.33 -9.27 0.90
N ALA A 187 -14.29 -9.49 1.81
CA ALA A 187 -14.88 -10.82 2.02
C ALA A 187 -15.60 -11.31 0.76
N PHE A 188 -16.37 -10.44 0.09
CA PHE A 188 -16.99 -10.73 -1.21
C PHE A 188 -15.95 -11.14 -2.24
N ILE A 189 -14.87 -10.35 -2.42
CA ILE A 189 -13.82 -10.63 -3.41
C ILE A 189 -13.13 -11.96 -3.10
N SER A 190 -12.84 -12.23 -1.83
CA SER A 190 -12.26 -13.50 -1.39
C SER A 190 -13.17 -14.66 -1.77
N ARG A 191 -14.48 -14.53 -1.53
CA ARG A 191 -15.43 -15.59 -1.87
C ARG A 191 -15.62 -15.77 -3.38
N PHE A 192 -15.68 -14.66 -4.10
CA PHE A 192 -15.76 -14.59 -5.55
C PHE A 192 -14.56 -15.28 -6.21
N SER A 193 -13.35 -15.09 -5.68
CA SER A 193 -12.12 -15.65 -6.25
C SER A 193 -12.07 -17.18 -6.29
N VAL A 194 -12.81 -17.86 -5.41
CA VAL A 194 -12.84 -19.33 -5.39
C VAL A 194 -13.66 -19.92 -6.53
N ARG A 195 -14.40 -19.10 -7.27
CA ARG A 195 -15.00 -19.55 -8.54
C ARG A 195 -13.95 -19.78 -9.64
N GLU A 196 -12.74 -19.23 -9.47
CA GLU A 196 -11.61 -19.41 -10.39
C GLU A 196 -11.97 -19.12 -11.86
N TYR A 197 -12.81 -18.10 -12.09
CA TYR A 197 -13.17 -17.65 -13.44
C TYR A 197 -11.91 -17.41 -14.28
N LYS A 198 -11.90 -17.99 -15.47
CA LYS A 198 -10.82 -17.82 -16.45
C LYS A 198 -10.90 -16.44 -17.08
N ALA A 199 -9.80 -16.05 -17.71
CA ALA A 199 -9.74 -14.80 -18.45
C ALA A 199 -10.86 -14.74 -19.51
N LYS A 200 -11.63 -13.67 -19.50
CA LYS A 200 -12.75 -13.40 -20.41
C LYS A 200 -13.91 -14.42 -20.33
N GLU A 201 -14.00 -15.19 -19.24
CA GLU A 201 -15.08 -16.17 -19.02
C GLU A 201 -16.46 -15.52 -18.81
N LYS A 202 -16.46 -14.26 -18.35
CA LYS A 202 -17.63 -13.52 -17.85
C LYS A 202 -18.18 -14.06 -16.55
N ILE A 203 -18.80 -13.18 -15.77
CA ILE A 203 -19.43 -13.53 -14.49
C ILE A 203 -20.76 -14.21 -14.80
N SER A 204 -20.83 -15.53 -14.62
CA SER A 204 -21.99 -16.35 -14.99
C SER A 204 -22.99 -16.60 -13.86
N GLU A 205 -22.61 -16.40 -12.59
CA GLU A 205 -23.49 -16.59 -11.45
C GLU A 205 -24.31 -15.33 -11.14
N ASP A 206 -25.61 -15.37 -11.44
CA ASP A 206 -26.54 -14.23 -11.26
C ASP A 206 -26.52 -13.66 -9.83
N ASN A 207 -26.45 -14.53 -8.82
CA ASN A 207 -26.41 -14.11 -7.42
C ASN A 207 -25.13 -13.33 -7.06
N LEU A 208 -23.98 -13.72 -7.62
CA LEU A 208 -22.72 -12.99 -7.42
C LEU A 208 -22.74 -11.67 -8.18
N LEU A 209 -23.20 -11.70 -9.43
CA LEU A 209 -23.31 -10.52 -10.27
C LEU A 209 -24.26 -9.48 -9.66
N SER A 210 -25.41 -9.91 -9.11
CA SER A 210 -26.35 -9.02 -8.43
C SER A 210 -25.73 -8.34 -7.20
N ARG A 211 -24.99 -9.08 -6.37
CA ARG A 211 -24.28 -8.51 -5.21
C ARG A 211 -23.17 -7.56 -5.63
N LEU A 212 -22.40 -7.93 -6.65
CA LEU A 212 -21.35 -7.07 -7.19
C LEU A 212 -21.94 -5.76 -7.75
N ASN A 213 -23.02 -5.84 -8.53
CA ASN A 213 -23.73 -4.66 -9.04
C ASN A 213 -24.29 -3.79 -7.91
N LYS A 214 -24.77 -4.40 -6.81
CA LYS A 214 -25.22 -3.65 -5.64
C LYS A 214 -24.08 -2.85 -5.02
N LEU A 215 -22.89 -3.43 -4.84
CA LEU A 215 -21.71 -2.74 -4.32
C LEU A 215 -21.19 -1.63 -5.26
N VAL A 216 -21.41 -1.76 -6.56
CA VAL A 216 -21.00 -0.76 -7.57
C VAL A 216 -22.03 0.34 -7.81
N SER A 217 -23.29 0.12 -7.40
CA SER A 217 -24.41 1.05 -7.64
C SER A 217 -24.08 2.51 -7.26
N ALA A 218 -24.75 3.44 -7.95
CA ALA A 218 -24.37 4.84 -8.13
C ALA A 218 -24.10 5.69 -6.86
N GLU A 219 -23.64 6.92 -7.12
CA GLU A 219 -23.36 7.97 -6.14
C GLU A 219 -24.61 8.28 -5.29
N GLU A 220 -24.39 8.69 -4.03
CA GLU A 220 -25.38 8.77 -2.92
C GLU A 220 -25.67 7.45 -2.18
N SER A 221 -25.11 6.34 -2.64
CA SER A 221 -25.13 5.06 -1.92
C SER A 221 -24.05 5.00 -0.81
N PRO A 222 -24.28 4.29 0.32
CA PRO A 222 -23.27 4.06 1.37
C PRO A 222 -22.03 3.26 0.92
N PHE A 223 -21.86 3.03 -0.39
CA PHE A 223 -20.92 2.09 -0.98
C PHE A 223 -19.68 2.72 -1.61
N ILE A 224 -19.38 4.01 -1.37
CA ILE A 224 -18.15 4.65 -1.86
C ILE A 224 -16.90 3.83 -1.49
N LEU A 225 -16.81 3.38 -0.24
CA LEU A 225 -15.68 2.56 0.21
C LEU A 225 -15.69 1.15 -0.39
N ALA A 226 -16.86 0.61 -0.78
CA ALA A 226 -16.93 -0.63 -1.55
C ALA A 226 -16.35 -0.42 -2.96
N ARG A 227 -16.75 0.65 -3.65
CA ARG A 227 -16.22 1.03 -4.97
C ARG A 227 -14.71 1.25 -4.93
N VAL A 228 -14.18 1.89 -3.89
CA VAL A 228 -12.73 2.05 -3.67
C VAL A 228 -12.02 0.69 -3.63
N ILE A 229 -12.55 -0.28 -2.87
CA ILE A 229 -11.98 -1.64 -2.81
C ILE A 229 -12.09 -2.35 -4.16
N LEU A 230 -13.23 -2.27 -4.84
CA LEU A 230 -13.43 -2.91 -6.16
C LEU A 230 -12.50 -2.33 -7.22
N VAL A 231 -12.38 -1.00 -7.30
CA VAL A 231 -11.49 -0.29 -8.21
C VAL A 231 -10.02 -0.57 -7.89
N SER A 232 -9.65 -0.78 -6.62
CA SER A 232 -8.30 -1.26 -6.26
C SER A 232 -7.96 -2.66 -6.82
N ARG A 233 -8.96 -3.37 -7.37
CA ARG A 233 -8.83 -4.66 -8.06
C ARG A 233 -9.33 -4.58 -9.51
N LEU A 234 -9.33 -3.40 -10.12
CA LEU A 234 -9.79 -3.18 -11.50
C LEU A 234 -9.23 -4.19 -12.52
N HIS A 235 -7.92 -4.46 -12.46
CA HIS A 235 -7.25 -5.45 -13.32
C HIS A 235 -7.83 -6.86 -13.21
N TYR A 236 -8.25 -7.26 -12.00
CA TYR A 236 -8.77 -8.60 -11.72
C TYR A 236 -10.16 -8.78 -12.33
N PHE A 237 -11.06 -7.82 -12.09
CA PHE A 237 -12.38 -7.83 -12.72
C PHE A 237 -12.30 -7.68 -14.23
N TYR A 238 -11.40 -6.83 -14.73
CA TYR A 238 -11.17 -6.68 -16.17
C TYR A 238 -10.68 -7.97 -16.82
N ALA A 239 -9.79 -8.71 -16.16
CA ALA A 239 -9.31 -9.98 -16.69
C ALA A 239 -10.44 -11.00 -16.85
N ILE A 240 -11.40 -11.05 -15.91
CA ILE A 240 -12.52 -11.99 -15.91
C ILE A 240 -13.64 -11.56 -16.87
N ASP A 241 -14.09 -10.32 -16.74
CA ASP A 241 -15.20 -9.77 -17.53
C ASP A 241 -14.91 -8.33 -17.97
N PRO A 242 -14.21 -8.15 -19.10
CA PRO A 242 -13.94 -6.82 -19.66
C PRO A 242 -15.23 -6.05 -19.99
N GLY A 243 -16.29 -6.75 -20.40
CA GLY A 243 -17.56 -6.11 -20.78
C GLY A 243 -18.25 -5.51 -19.56
N TRP A 244 -18.38 -6.29 -18.50
CA TRP A 244 -18.92 -5.79 -17.23
C TRP A 244 -18.06 -4.67 -16.65
N THR A 245 -16.73 -4.81 -16.68
CA THR A 245 -15.80 -3.83 -16.09
C THR A 245 -15.86 -2.48 -16.80
N ARG A 246 -15.94 -2.47 -18.15
CA ARG A 246 -16.13 -1.24 -18.95
C ARG A 246 -17.42 -0.49 -18.61
N ASN A 247 -18.48 -1.22 -18.27
CA ASN A 247 -19.79 -0.62 -18.05
C ASN A 247 -19.99 -0.16 -16.60
N ASN A 248 -19.24 -0.73 -15.64
CA ASN A 248 -19.54 -0.56 -14.21
C ASN A 248 -18.38 0.03 -13.39
N LEU A 249 -17.12 -0.30 -13.69
CA LEU A 249 -15.97 0.18 -12.89
C LEU A 249 -15.17 1.29 -13.57
N ILE A 250 -14.91 1.16 -14.87
CA ILE A 250 -14.15 2.18 -15.62
C ILE A 250 -14.82 3.56 -15.59
N PRO A 251 -16.16 3.69 -15.76
CA PRO A 251 -16.81 4.99 -15.76
C PRO A 251 -16.68 5.74 -14.44
N LEU A 252 -16.43 5.03 -13.34
CA LEU A 252 -16.24 5.64 -12.03
C LEU A 252 -14.89 6.39 -11.91
N LEU A 253 -13.96 6.18 -12.85
CA LEU A 253 -12.71 6.95 -12.93
C LEU A 253 -12.87 8.27 -13.70
N ASP A 254 -14.05 8.55 -14.25
CA ASP A 254 -14.32 9.79 -14.97
C ASP A 254 -14.73 10.93 -14.02
N TRP A 255 -13.86 11.92 -13.91
CA TRP A 255 -14.07 13.15 -13.14
C TRP A 255 -15.31 13.97 -13.54
N ASP A 256 -15.84 13.81 -14.77
CA ASP A 256 -17.08 14.51 -15.17
C ASP A 256 -18.35 13.74 -14.81
N LEU A 257 -18.23 12.41 -14.62
CA LEU A 257 -19.37 11.54 -14.33
C LEU A 257 -19.49 11.18 -12.86
N SER A 258 -18.39 11.26 -12.11
CA SER A 258 -18.33 10.84 -10.71
C SER A 258 -17.75 11.93 -9.82
N GLY A 259 -18.55 12.41 -8.85
CA GLY A 259 -18.08 13.24 -7.75
C GLY A 259 -17.13 12.52 -6.78
N GLU A 260 -16.97 11.20 -6.91
CA GLU A 260 -16.08 10.36 -6.11
C GLU A 260 -14.77 9.97 -6.84
N ALA A 261 -14.51 10.55 -8.03
CA ALA A 261 -13.39 10.15 -8.87
C ALA A 261 -12.04 10.21 -8.13
N ASP A 262 -11.81 11.22 -7.28
CA ASP A 262 -10.58 11.36 -6.50
C ASP A 262 -10.34 10.14 -5.58
N ALA A 263 -11.35 9.73 -4.83
CA ALA A 263 -11.33 8.57 -3.95
C ALA A 263 -11.06 7.28 -4.72
N LEU A 264 -11.66 7.13 -5.90
CA LEU A 264 -11.54 5.93 -6.73
C LEU A 264 -10.19 5.84 -7.43
N TRP A 265 -9.65 6.97 -7.89
CA TRP A 265 -8.28 7.06 -8.37
C TRP A 265 -7.28 6.69 -7.28
N GLN A 266 -7.45 7.21 -6.07
CA GLN A 266 -6.63 6.83 -4.92
C GLN A 266 -6.75 5.33 -4.61
N GLY A 267 -7.97 4.78 -4.72
CA GLY A 267 -8.30 3.35 -4.70
C GLY A 267 -7.43 2.52 -5.63
N TRP A 268 -7.45 2.87 -6.91
CA TRP A 268 -6.70 2.16 -7.94
C TRP A 268 -5.19 2.30 -7.77
N LEU A 269 -4.72 3.52 -7.47
CA LEU A 269 -3.32 3.85 -7.24
C LEU A 269 -2.77 3.30 -5.92
N TRP A 270 -3.53 2.51 -5.17
CA TRP A 270 -2.97 1.77 -4.03
C TRP A 270 -2.06 0.63 -4.49
N ASN A 271 -2.41 -0.07 -5.57
CA ASN A 271 -1.62 -1.15 -6.15
C ASN A 271 -1.95 -1.29 -7.65
N PRO A 272 -1.55 -0.32 -8.48
CA PRO A 272 -1.99 -0.26 -9.86
C PRO A 272 -1.40 -1.43 -10.67
N ARG A 273 -2.27 -2.16 -11.36
CA ARG A 273 -1.90 -3.20 -12.33
C ARG A 273 -2.70 -2.96 -13.60
N VAL A 274 -2.02 -3.03 -14.73
CA VAL A 274 -2.59 -2.66 -16.03
C VAL A 274 -2.14 -3.70 -17.05
N SER A 275 -3.06 -4.28 -17.79
CA SER A 275 -2.77 -5.01 -19.03
C SER A 275 -2.87 -4.05 -20.21
N VAL A 276 -2.32 -4.40 -21.37
CA VAL A 276 -2.43 -3.57 -22.60
C VAL A 276 -3.90 -3.21 -22.89
N ASP A 277 -4.78 -4.20 -22.89
CA ASP A 277 -6.22 -4.03 -23.18
C ASP A 277 -6.88 -3.07 -22.18
N LEU A 278 -6.62 -3.25 -20.87
CA LEU A 278 -7.14 -2.35 -19.83
C LEU A 278 -6.57 -0.94 -19.99
N GLY A 279 -5.27 -0.82 -20.26
CA GLY A 279 -4.59 0.45 -20.49
C GLY A 279 -5.24 1.26 -21.61
N LEU A 280 -5.58 0.60 -22.72
CA LEU A 280 -6.29 1.24 -23.84
C LEU A 280 -7.68 1.72 -23.43
N ASP A 281 -8.44 0.93 -22.67
CA ASP A 281 -9.78 1.31 -22.24
C ASP A 281 -9.80 2.46 -21.21
N ILE A 282 -8.75 2.60 -20.40
CA ILE A 282 -8.65 3.68 -19.38
C ILE A 282 -7.78 4.86 -19.83
N LYS A 283 -7.24 4.82 -21.06
CA LYS A 283 -6.24 5.80 -21.54
C LYS A 283 -6.73 7.23 -21.40
N GLU A 284 -7.95 7.52 -21.85
CA GLU A 284 -8.49 8.89 -21.79
C GLU A 284 -8.67 9.37 -20.35
N HIS A 285 -9.09 8.48 -19.44
CA HIS A 285 -9.18 8.80 -18.02
C HIS A 285 -7.78 9.05 -17.42
N LEU A 286 -6.76 8.25 -17.78
CA LEU A 286 -5.36 8.47 -17.38
C LEU A 286 -4.84 9.83 -17.87
N LEU A 287 -5.04 10.16 -19.14
CA LEU A 287 -4.60 11.44 -19.72
C LEU A 287 -5.24 12.63 -19.00
N LYS A 288 -6.56 12.56 -18.77
CA LYS A 288 -7.31 13.60 -18.06
C LYS A 288 -6.79 13.78 -16.63
N THR A 289 -6.62 12.70 -15.89
CA THR A 289 -6.09 12.73 -14.52
C THR A 289 -4.67 13.30 -14.47
N LEU A 290 -3.78 12.85 -15.36
CA LEU A 290 -2.39 13.33 -15.43
C LEU A 290 -2.30 14.83 -15.72
N LEU A 291 -3.15 15.34 -16.61
CA LEU A 291 -3.09 16.71 -17.08
C LEU A 291 -3.88 17.71 -16.23
N LEU A 292 -5.00 17.29 -15.63
CA LEU A 292 -5.96 18.20 -15.01
C LEU A 292 -6.17 17.97 -13.51
N HIS A 293 -6.07 16.73 -13.02
CA HIS A 293 -6.50 16.36 -11.67
C HIS A 293 -5.39 15.77 -10.79
N SER A 294 -4.13 15.82 -11.24
CA SER A 294 -3.01 15.22 -10.52
C SER A 294 -2.82 15.80 -9.11
N SER A 295 -3.16 17.07 -8.89
CA SER A 295 -3.13 17.73 -7.57
C SER A 295 -4.21 17.26 -6.60
N GLU A 296 -5.33 16.76 -7.11
CA GLU A 296 -6.47 16.31 -6.30
C GLU A 296 -6.20 14.94 -5.62
N LEU A 297 -5.16 14.23 -6.06
CA LEU A 297 -4.78 12.91 -5.55
C LEU A 297 -3.88 12.95 -4.31
N GLY A 298 -3.46 14.14 -3.85
CA GLY A 298 -2.60 14.30 -2.68
C GLY A 298 -1.34 13.44 -2.73
N LYS A 299 -1.18 12.51 -1.77
CA LYS A 299 0.00 11.62 -1.71
C LYS A 299 0.06 10.59 -2.86
N LYS A 300 -1.06 10.32 -3.54
CA LYS A 300 -1.12 9.33 -4.64
C LYS A 300 -0.65 9.87 -5.98
N THR A 301 -0.43 11.17 -6.11
CA THR A 301 0.16 11.79 -7.31
C THR A 301 1.51 11.16 -7.67
N GLU A 302 2.31 10.80 -6.67
CA GLU A 302 3.58 10.10 -6.92
C GLU A 302 3.34 8.78 -7.66
N MET A 303 2.43 7.95 -7.17
CA MET A 303 2.11 6.67 -7.82
C MET A 303 1.55 6.86 -9.23
N LEU A 304 0.76 7.92 -9.48
CA LEU A 304 0.26 8.24 -10.81
C LEU A 304 1.40 8.48 -11.81
N TYR A 305 2.42 9.25 -11.41
CA TYR A 305 3.58 9.52 -12.28
C TYR A 305 4.48 8.31 -12.46
N GLN A 306 4.65 7.49 -11.42
CA GLN A 306 5.37 6.21 -11.52
C GLN A 306 4.67 5.26 -12.50
N LEU A 307 3.34 5.18 -12.44
CA LEU A 307 2.52 4.39 -13.35
C LEU A 307 2.62 4.91 -14.78
N PHE A 308 2.53 6.23 -14.99
CA PHE A 308 2.70 6.81 -16.32
C PHE A 308 4.05 6.44 -16.94
N ALA A 309 5.13 6.52 -16.16
CA ALA A 309 6.47 6.13 -16.61
C ALA A 309 6.52 4.64 -17.00
N SER A 310 6.04 3.74 -16.13
CA SER A 310 6.07 2.30 -16.42
C SER A 310 5.29 1.96 -17.69
N LEU A 311 4.10 2.57 -17.87
CA LEU A 311 3.28 2.38 -19.06
C LEU A 311 3.96 2.85 -20.35
N CYS A 312 4.73 3.94 -20.31
CA CYS A 312 5.53 4.39 -21.46
C CYS A 312 6.61 3.37 -21.84
N PHE A 313 7.19 2.66 -20.86
CA PHE A 313 8.27 1.69 -21.09
C PHE A 313 7.73 0.31 -21.48
N GLU A 314 6.60 -0.10 -20.91
CA GLU A 314 6.04 -1.42 -21.14
C GLU A 314 5.19 -1.47 -22.42
N TYR A 315 4.44 -0.40 -22.72
CA TYR A 315 3.44 -0.38 -23.80
C TYR A 315 3.70 0.73 -24.82
N LYS A 316 4.56 0.42 -25.81
CA LYS A 316 4.99 1.34 -26.87
C LYS A 316 3.87 2.09 -27.61
N THR A 317 2.69 1.50 -27.70
CA THR A 317 1.55 2.05 -28.48
C THR A 317 0.46 2.64 -27.61
N LEU A 318 0.60 2.64 -26.27
CA LEU A 318 -0.44 3.17 -25.39
C LEU A 318 -0.51 4.69 -25.51
N TYR A 319 0.63 5.36 -25.37
CA TYR A 319 0.75 6.81 -25.54
C TYR A 319 1.54 7.16 -26.80
N SER A 320 0.99 8.09 -27.59
CA SER A 320 1.72 8.77 -28.66
C SER A 320 2.85 9.62 -28.09
N ILE A 321 3.80 9.98 -28.94
CA ILE A 321 4.91 10.85 -28.54
C ILE A 321 4.37 12.24 -28.14
N GLU A 322 3.37 12.77 -28.84
CA GLU A 322 2.79 14.07 -28.47
C GLU A 322 2.11 14.03 -27.10
N GLU A 323 1.41 12.96 -26.76
CA GLU A 323 0.81 12.78 -25.43
C GLU A 323 1.88 12.69 -24.33
N GLN A 324 2.94 11.93 -24.56
CA GLN A 324 4.05 11.81 -23.60
C GLN A 324 4.71 13.17 -23.34
N GLN A 325 5.03 13.91 -24.41
CA GLN A 325 5.60 15.25 -24.31
C GLN A 325 4.66 16.22 -23.57
N LYS A 326 3.36 16.19 -23.89
CA LYS A 326 2.37 17.06 -23.24
C LYS A 326 2.32 16.82 -21.74
N ILE A 327 2.33 15.56 -21.31
CA ILE A 327 2.32 15.20 -19.88
C ILE A 327 3.62 15.62 -19.20
N LEU A 328 4.78 15.27 -19.76
CA LEU A 328 6.07 15.59 -19.15
C LEU A 328 6.30 17.09 -18.99
N ASN A 329 5.79 17.90 -19.91
CA ASN A 329 5.81 19.36 -19.80
C ASN A 329 4.82 19.92 -18.76
N ALA A 330 3.73 19.21 -18.47
CA ALA A 330 2.69 19.66 -17.53
C ALA A 330 3.00 19.32 -16.06
N ILE A 331 3.63 18.17 -15.79
CA ILE A 331 3.85 17.66 -14.42
C ILE A 331 4.91 18.42 -13.60
N GLY A 332 5.66 19.32 -14.25
CA GLY A 332 6.69 20.15 -13.63
C GLY A 332 7.89 19.38 -13.07
N GLN A 333 8.82 20.10 -12.43
CA GLN A 333 10.08 19.53 -11.93
C GLN A 333 9.88 18.39 -10.91
N GLN A 334 8.89 18.51 -10.01
CA GLN A 334 8.64 17.46 -9.01
C GLN A 334 8.13 16.16 -9.64
N GLY A 335 7.24 16.25 -10.64
CA GLY A 335 6.80 15.08 -11.39
C GLY A 335 7.93 14.42 -12.17
N LEU A 336 8.75 15.23 -12.86
CA LEU A 336 9.92 14.73 -13.58
C LEU A 336 10.94 14.06 -12.65
N LYS A 337 11.15 14.60 -11.45
CA LYS A 337 12.00 13.98 -10.41
C LYS A 337 11.49 12.59 -10.02
N ILE A 338 10.18 12.42 -9.86
CA ILE A 338 9.56 11.12 -9.56
C ILE A 338 9.81 10.14 -10.71
N ILE A 339 9.58 10.55 -11.97
CA ILE A 339 9.83 9.71 -13.14
C ILE A 339 11.31 9.33 -13.27
N ALA A 340 12.22 10.29 -13.08
CA ALA A 340 13.66 10.05 -13.13
C ALA A 340 14.10 9.04 -12.06
N ARG A 341 13.55 9.14 -10.85
CA ARG A 341 13.75 8.17 -9.78
C ARG A 341 13.22 6.79 -10.16
N SER A 342 12.02 6.69 -10.74
CA SER A 342 11.45 5.41 -11.19
C SER A 342 12.29 4.74 -12.26
N ILE A 343 12.75 5.51 -13.25
CA ILE A 343 13.68 5.01 -14.27
C ILE A 343 14.93 4.47 -13.57
N LYS A 344 15.55 5.22 -12.66
CA LYS A 344 16.74 4.73 -11.96
C LYS A 344 16.46 3.45 -11.16
N LEU A 345 15.32 3.36 -10.48
CA LEU A 345 14.95 2.20 -9.67
C LEU A 345 14.59 0.95 -10.49
N SER A 346 14.26 1.09 -11.78
CA SER A 346 14.01 -0.06 -12.65
C SER A 346 15.28 -0.78 -13.10
N PHE A 347 16.46 -0.20 -12.84
CA PHE A 347 17.76 -0.80 -13.15
C PHE A 347 18.23 -1.66 -11.98
N GLY A 348 18.49 -2.93 -12.25
CA GLY A 348 18.97 -3.90 -11.28
C GLY A 348 20.49 -3.99 -11.24
N GLU A 349 21.02 -5.03 -10.59
CA GLU A 349 22.47 -5.28 -10.49
C GLU A 349 23.07 -5.89 -11.77
N ASN A 350 22.24 -6.45 -12.66
CA ASN A 350 22.70 -7.08 -13.90
C ASN A 350 22.85 -6.04 -15.03
N THR A 351 24.10 -5.65 -15.30
CA THR A 351 24.43 -4.63 -16.31
C THR A 351 24.00 -5.02 -17.73
N GLN A 352 24.08 -6.31 -18.11
CA GLN A 352 23.66 -6.76 -19.44
C GLN A 352 22.15 -6.58 -19.65
N GLN A 353 21.34 -6.87 -18.63
CA GLN A 353 19.90 -6.61 -18.69
C GLN A 353 19.61 -5.11 -18.73
N ASN A 354 20.37 -4.31 -17.97
CA ASN A 354 20.27 -2.86 -17.97
C ASN A 354 20.59 -2.26 -19.34
N ASP A 355 21.64 -2.72 -20.02
CA ASP A 355 22.01 -2.28 -21.38
C ASP A 355 20.89 -2.55 -22.38
N GLN A 356 20.31 -3.76 -22.35
CA GLN A 356 19.18 -4.11 -23.20
C GLN A 356 17.94 -3.27 -22.88
N TYR A 357 17.67 -3.00 -21.61
CA TYR A 357 16.53 -2.20 -21.18
C TYR A 357 16.69 -0.73 -21.60
N TRP A 358 17.87 -0.15 -21.40
CA TRP A 358 18.22 1.19 -21.86
C TRP A 358 17.99 1.34 -23.36
N LYS A 359 18.63 0.48 -24.16
CA LYS A 359 18.60 0.52 -25.61
C LYS A 359 17.17 0.42 -26.17
N ASN A 360 16.38 -0.49 -25.61
CA ASN A 360 15.08 -0.84 -26.19
C ASN A 360 13.89 -0.04 -25.65
N ARG A 361 14.00 0.53 -24.45
CA ARG A 361 12.89 1.19 -23.73
C ARG A 361 13.20 2.63 -23.34
N ILE A 362 14.29 2.84 -22.59
CA ILE A 362 14.55 4.14 -21.96
C ILE A 362 15.10 5.16 -22.96
N LYS A 363 16.09 4.79 -23.79
CA LYS A 363 16.67 5.69 -24.79
C LYS A 363 15.64 6.24 -25.78
N PRO A 364 14.74 5.43 -26.38
CA PRO A 364 13.70 5.96 -27.26
C PRO A 364 12.76 6.97 -26.56
N PHE A 365 12.40 6.70 -25.31
CA PHE A 365 11.58 7.63 -24.51
C PHE A 365 12.31 8.94 -24.27
N PHE A 366 13.59 8.89 -23.89
CA PHE A 366 14.41 10.09 -23.69
C PHE A 366 14.55 10.96 -24.93
N ILE A 367 14.88 10.33 -26.07
CA ILE A 367 15.14 11.07 -27.31
C ILE A 367 13.86 11.77 -27.79
N ASN A 368 12.72 11.09 -27.68
CA ASN A 368 11.48 11.54 -28.30
C ASN A 368 10.57 12.34 -27.37
N ALA A 369 10.57 12.09 -26.06
CA ALA A 369 9.57 12.63 -25.14
C ALA A 369 10.14 13.50 -24.00
N TRP A 370 11.35 13.23 -23.51
CA TRP A 370 11.86 13.91 -22.32
C TRP A 370 12.07 15.42 -22.55
N PRO A 371 11.60 16.30 -21.63
CA PRO A 371 11.71 17.74 -21.77
C PRO A 371 13.16 18.22 -21.66
N LYS A 372 13.52 19.23 -22.45
CA LYS A 372 14.90 19.76 -22.54
C LYS A 372 14.99 21.23 -22.14
N GLU A 373 13.88 21.82 -21.71
CA GLU A 373 13.82 23.20 -21.25
C GLU A 373 14.64 23.35 -19.97
N SER A 374 15.53 24.34 -19.93
CA SER A 374 16.44 24.57 -18.80
C SER A 374 15.71 24.74 -17.46
N GLN A 375 14.50 25.31 -17.48
CA GLN A 375 13.66 25.51 -16.29
C GLN A 375 13.12 24.21 -15.68
N LEU A 376 13.21 23.07 -16.39
CA LEU A 376 12.75 21.76 -15.92
C LEU A 376 13.91 20.88 -15.44
N LEU A 377 15.15 21.33 -15.62
CA LEU A 377 16.33 20.64 -15.13
C LEU A 377 16.49 20.88 -13.62
N SER A 378 16.88 19.84 -12.88
CA SER A 378 17.17 19.96 -11.45
C SER A 378 18.38 19.10 -11.05
N PRO A 379 19.08 19.46 -9.95
CA PRO A 379 20.17 18.66 -9.42
C PRO A 379 19.75 17.22 -9.11
N GLU A 380 18.55 16.99 -8.56
CA GLU A 380 18.12 15.63 -8.24
C GLU A 380 17.81 14.78 -9.46
N ILE A 381 17.22 15.35 -10.52
CA ILE A 381 17.02 14.65 -11.80
C ILE A 381 18.38 14.26 -12.38
N SER A 382 19.33 15.20 -12.39
CA SER A 382 20.69 14.99 -12.90
C SER A 382 21.40 13.86 -12.16
N ARG A 383 21.30 13.84 -10.83
CA ARG A 383 21.83 12.77 -10.00
C ARG A 383 21.25 11.40 -10.35
N PHE A 384 19.92 11.29 -10.53
CA PHE A 384 19.31 10.00 -10.89
C PHE A 384 19.78 9.49 -12.25
N PHE A 385 19.93 10.36 -13.25
CA PHE A 385 20.39 9.95 -14.58
C PHE A 385 21.89 9.68 -14.63
N ALA A 386 22.71 10.45 -13.91
CA ALA A 386 24.12 10.17 -13.76
C ALA A 386 24.32 8.80 -13.07
N ASP A 387 23.63 8.55 -11.95
CA ASP A 387 23.68 7.27 -11.25
C ASP A 387 23.16 6.11 -12.10
N MET A 388 22.14 6.32 -12.94
CA MET A 388 21.60 5.31 -13.86
C MET A 388 22.61 4.97 -14.95
N SER A 389 23.30 5.97 -15.52
CA SER A 389 24.30 5.72 -16.57
C SER A 389 25.41 4.80 -16.08
N LEU A 390 25.82 4.90 -14.80
CA LEU A 390 26.83 4.01 -14.22
C LEU A 390 26.38 2.57 -13.99
N ASP A 391 25.09 2.27 -14.09
CA ASP A 391 24.57 0.89 -13.99
C ASP A 391 24.52 0.17 -15.34
N LEU A 392 25.03 0.82 -16.40
CA LEU A 392 25.25 0.27 -17.73
C LEU A 392 26.69 -0.21 -17.88
N ASP A 393 26.95 -1.10 -18.83
CA ASP A 393 28.31 -1.49 -19.23
C ASP A 393 28.53 -1.12 -20.71
N GLU A 394 27.96 -1.89 -21.64
CA GLU A 394 28.17 -1.67 -23.09
C GLU A 394 27.53 -0.37 -23.59
N GLU A 395 26.40 0.05 -23.00
CA GLU A 395 25.66 1.24 -23.45
C GLU A 395 26.02 2.50 -22.64
N PHE A 396 27.03 2.45 -21.76
CA PHE A 396 27.42 3.56 -20.90
C PHE A 396 27.74 4.84 -21.68
N GLU A 397 28.61 4.77 -22.70
CA GLU A 397 29.01 5.94 -23.48
C GLU A 397 27.84 6.58 -24.23
N ASP A 398 26.97 5.74 -24.78
CA ASP A 398 25.77 6.19 -25.48
C ASP A 398 24.78 6.86 -24.52
N ALA A 399 24.61 6.30 -23.32
CA ALA A 399 23.76 6.86 -22.30
C ALA A 399 24.23 8.22 -21.82
N VAL A 400 25.52 8.36 -21.47
CA VAL A 400 26.11 9.65 -21.07
C VAL A 400 25.93 10.68 -22.19
N ARG A 401 26.18 10.31 -23.45
CA ARG A 401 25.97 11.21 -24.59
C ARG A 401 24.52 11.65 -24.72
N CYS A 402 23.56 10.75 -24.50
CA CYS A 402 22.13 11.02 -24.61
C CYS A 402 21.66 12.00 -23.52
N ILE A 403 22.07 11.79 -22.27
CA ILE A 403 21.60 12.58 -21.12
C ILE A 403 22.39 13.87 -20.90
N LYS A 404 23.59 14.04 -21.49
CA LYS A 404 24.48 15.17 -21.20
C LYS A 404 23.81 16.54 -21.25
N SER A 405 22.94 16.77 -22.23
CA SER A 405 22.27 18.07 -22.43
C SER A 405 21.23 18.44 -21.36
N ILE A 406 20.81 17.47 -20.55
CA ILE A 406 19.80 17.65 -19.49
C ILE A 406 20.41 17.48 -18.09
N LEU A 407 21.73 17.29 -17.99
CA LEU A 407 22.44 17.28 -16.72
C LEU A 407 22.75 18.73 -16.32
N THR A 408 22.53 19.01 -15.04
CA THR A 408 23.04 20.18 -14.34
C THR A 408 23.88 19.71 -13.16
N HIS A 409 24.57 20.66 -12.53
CA HIS A 409 25.31 20.45 -11.31
C HIS A 409 24.50 19.75 -10.21
N CYS A 410 25.08 18.74 -9.57
CA CYS A 410 24.48 17.99 -8.47
C CYS A 410 25.54 17.36 -7.57
N GLU A 411 25.12 16.88 -6.39
CA GLU A 411 26.00 16.15 -5.46
C GLU A 411 26.60 14.90 -6.13
N ILE A 412 27.93 14.77 -6.10
CA ILE A 412 28.64 13.65 -6.76
C ILE A 412 29.03 12.48 -5.83
N GLY A 413 28.66 12.51 -4.55
CA GLY A 413 29.07 11.48 -3.58
C GLY A 413 28.66 10.05 -3.97
N SER A 414 27.41 9.85 -4.41
CA SER A 414 26.94 8.54 -4.90
C SER A 414 27.67 8.11 -6.17
N LEU A 415 27.90 9.07 -7.08
CA LEU A 415 28.54 8.87 -8.37
C LEU A 415 29.98 8.39 -8.21
N LEU A 416 30.76 9.05 -7.35
CA LEU A 416 32.16 8.68 -7.05
C LEU A 416 32.25 7.25 -6.51
N ARG A 417 31.38 6.91 -5.55
CA ARG A 417 31.33 5.57 -4.96
C ARG A 417 30.99 4.50 -6.00
N LYS A 418 30.07 4.79 -6.93
CA LYS A 418 29.70 3.88 -8.02
C LYS A 418 30.82 3.74 -9.05
N LEU A 419 31.44 4.85 -9.46
CA LEU A 419 32.59 4.84 -10.38
C LEU A 419 33.71 3.94 -9.87
N LYS A 420 34.09 4.07 -8.59
CA LYS A 420 35.13 3.24 -7.95
C LYS A 420 34.79 1.74 -7.90
N LYS A 421 33.50 1.38 -7.97
CA LYS A 421 33.04 -0.03 -8.01
C LYS A 421 32.83 -0.55 -9.43
N SER A 422 32.76 0.33 -10.42
CA SER A 422 32.56 0.00 -11.82
C SER A 422 33.90 -0.24 -12.54
N GLN A 423 33.83 -0.66 -13.80
CA GLN A 423 35.00 -0.75 -14.70
C GLN A 423 35.10 0.46 -15.66
N HIS A 424 34.31 1.52 -15.42
CA HIS A 424 34.21 2.67 -16.32
C HIS A 424 35.46 3.54 -16.34
N ILE A 425 36.25 3.51 -15.26
CA ILE A 425 37.52 4.25 -15.18
C ILE A 425 38.54 3.65 -16.15
N GLU A 426 38.60 2.32 -16.25
CA GLU A 426 39.53 1.61 -17.11
C GLU A 426 39.02 1.48 -18.55
N LYS A 427 37.73 1.19 -18.74
CA LYS A 427 37.14 0.97 -20.07
C LYS A 427 36.80 2.27 -20.80
N HIS A 428 36.30 3.28 -20.08
CA HIS A 428 35.69 4.49 -20.64
C HIS A 428 36.15 5.79 -19.94
N PRO A 429 37.47 6.00 -19.71
CA PRO A 429 37.98 7.09 -18.88
C PRO A 429 37.50 8.48 -19.32
N ARG A 430 37.52 8.75 -20.63
CA ARG A 430 37.10 10.04 -21.20
C ARG A 430 35.62 10.35 -20.88
N THR A 431 34.75 9.36 -21.08
CA THR A 431 33.30 9.46 -20.86
C THR A 431 32.98 9.57 -19.37
N ALA A 432 33.65 8.79 -18.53
CA ALA A 432 33.50 8.85 -17.07
C ALA A 432 33.92 10.22 -16.52
N PHE A 433 35.05 10.76 -16.99
CA PHE A 433 35.46 12.13 -16.67
C PHE A 433 34.45 13.16 -17.18
N ASP A 434 33.96 13.00 -18.41
CA ASP A 434 32.99 13.92 -18.99
C ASP A 434 31.68 13.99 -18.20
N LEU A 435 31.18 12.84 -17.73
CA LEU A 435 30.01 12.77 -16.86
C LEU A 435 30.27 13.51 -15.55
N LEU A 436 31.36 13.14 -14.86
CA LEU A 436 31.74 13.72 -13.57
C LEU A 436 31.93 15.23 -13.65
N ALA A 437 32.67 15.71 -14.65
CA ALA A 437 32.92 17.13 -14.88
C ALA A 437 31.68 17.91 -15.33
N THR A 438 30.62 17.24 -15.83
CA THR A 438 29.35 17.89 -16.19
C THR A 438 28.49 18.14 -14.95
N VAL A 439 28.52 17.25 -13.96
CA VAL A 439 27.68 17.36 -12.76
C VAL A 439 28.39 17.95 -11.56
N PHE A 440 29.72 18.01 -11.56
CA PHE A 440 30.49 18.56 -10.46
C PHE A 440 30.35 20.09 -10.36
N ASP A 441 30.02 20.58 -9.17
CA ASP A 441 30.01 22.02 -8.83
C ASP A 441 30.91 22.30 -7.62
N PRO A 442 32.04 23.01 -7.82
CA PRO A 442 32.99 23.28 -6.75
C PRO A 442 32.42 24.15 -5.62
N ASP A 443 31.33 24.87 -5.83
CA ASP A 443 30.74 25.79 -4.84
C ASP A 443 29.65 25.16 -3.97
N ASN A 444 29.10 24.01 -4.37
CA ASN A 444 28.00 23.33 -3.66
C ASN A 444 28.38 22.01 -2.98
N GLU A 445 29.62 21.56 -3.10
CA GLU A 445 30.05 20.27 -2.55
C GLU A 445 30.45 20.37 -1.08
N ARG A 446 29.65 19.76 -0.20
CA ARG A 446 29.82 19.87 1.26
C ARG A 446 30.33 18.61 1.95
N PHE A 447 30.15 17.43 1.33
CA PHE A 447 30.39 16.14 1.98
C PHE A 447 31.22 15.15 1.15
N ILE A 448 31.92 15.63 0.12
CA ILE A 448 32.80 14.76 -0.67
C ILE A 448 34.01 14.31 0.16
N HIS A 449 34.31 13.01 0.12
CA HIS A 449 35.60 12.48 0.53
C HIS A 449 36.69 12.90 -0.47
N ILE A 450 37.41 13.98 -0.18
CA ILE A 450 38.40 14.60 -1.08
C ILE A 450 39.47 13.61 -1.56
N ASN A 451 39.91 12.69 -0.69
CA ASN A 451 40.89 11.66 -1.06
C ASN A 451 40.33 10.68 -2.10
N ASP A 452 39.11 10.17 -1.90
CA ASP A 452 38.46 9.30 -2.88
C ASP A 452 38.25 10.03 -4.22
N PHE A 453 37.85 11.30 -4.17
CA PHE A 453 37.68 12.10 -5.38
C PHE A 453 39.00 12.29 -6.12
N LYS A 454 40.09 12.59 -5.40
CA LYS A 454 41.43 12.72 -5.98
C LYS A 454 41.90 11.39 -6.60
N GLU A 455 41.76 10.27 -5.90
CA GLU A 455 42.12 8.94 -6.40
C GLU A 455 41.40 8.62 -7.72
N ILE A 456 40.10 8.91 -7.80
CA ILE A 456 39.30 8.71 -9.02
C ILE A 456 39.83 9.59 -10.16
N ILE A 457 40.09 10.88 -9.91
CA ILE A 457 40.61 11.79 -10.93
C ILE A 457 42.01 11.37 -11.42
N ASP A 458 42.91 11.00 -10.51
CA ASP A 458 44.25 10.53 -10.85
C ASP A 458 44.19 9.22 -11.67
N SER A 459 43.24 8.34 -11.34
CA SER A 459 43.03 7.09 -12.09
C SER A 459 42.48 7.33 -13.49
N LEU A 460 41.50 8.24 -13.64
CA LEU A 460 40.96 8.63 -14.94
C LEU A 460 42.06 9.21 -15.84
N VAL A 461 42.89 10.12 -15.30
CA VAL A 461 44.01 10.74 -16.03
C VAL A 461 45.11 9.73 -16.38
N SER A 462 45.33 8.72 -15.54
CA SER A 462 46.30 7.66 -15.83
C SER A 462 45.86 6.77 -16.99
N ASN A 463 44.55 6.52 -17.11
CA ASN A 463 43.97 5.74 -18.21
C ASN A 463 43.76 6.59 -19.49
N ASP A 464 43.56 7.91 -19.36
CA ASP A 464 43.50 8.85 -20.49
C ASP A 464 44.22 10.18 -20.17
N PRO A 465 45.50 10.31 -20.57
CA PRO A 465 46.28 11.52 -20.33
C PRO A 465 45.74 12.80 -20.99
N GLU A 466 44.91 12.70 -22.03
CA GLU A 466 44.33 13.86 -22.72
C GLU A 466 43.32 14.62 -21.85
N ILE A 467 42.84 14.02 -20.75
CA ILE A 467 42.02 14.70 -19.74
C ILE A 467 42.72 15.95 -19.18
N LYS A 468 44.06 15.94 -19.09
CA LYS A 468 44.83 17.10 -18.60
C LYS A 468 44.66 18.36 -19.44
N ASN A 469 44.29 18.21 -20.71
CA ASN A 469 44.08 19.31 -21.64
C ASN A 469 42.68 19.95 -21.49
N ASP A 470 41.79 19.36 -20.69
CA ASP A 470 40.44 19.87 -20.45
C ASP A 470 40.43 20.98 -19.39
N LEU A 471 39.79 22.12 -19.68
CA LEU A 471 39.68 23.23 -18.73
C LEU A 471 38.92 22.83 -17.46
N ARG A 472 37.95 21.91 -17.57
CA ARG A 472 37.19 21.42 -16.40
C ARG A 472 38.06 20.60 -15.46
N TYR A 473 39.09 19.91 -15.99
CA TYR A 473 40.07 19.20 -15.17
C TYR A 473 40.86 20.19 -14.31
N GLN A 474 41.28 21.33 -14.87
CA GLN A 474 42.00 22.36 -14.13
C GLN A 474 41.17 22.93 -12.97
N ALA A 475 39.86 23.13 -13.19
CA ALA A 475 38.94 23.58 -12.13
C ALA A 475 38.80 22.54 -11.00
N ILE A 476 38.66 21.25 -11.35
CA ILE A 476 38.63 20.15 -10.37
C ILE A 476 39.95 20.06 -9.60
N GLU A 477 41.10 20.19 -10.29
CA GLU A 477 42.42 20.14 -9.66
C GLU A 477 42.61 21.30 -8.66
N GLN A 478 42.16 22.51 -9.01
CA GLN A 478 42.17 23.66 -8.10
C GLN A 478 41.29 23.43 -6.88
N TYR A 479 40.09 22.89 -7.06
CA TYR A 479 39.19 22.53 -5.96
C TYR A 479 39.83 21.49 -5.04
N LEU A 480 40.43 20.43 -5.59
CA LEU A 480 41.11 19.40 -4.81
C LEU A 480 42.29 20.00 -4.03
N LYS A 481 43.12 20.85 -4.64
CA LYS A 481 44.24 21.54 -3.96
C LYS A 481 43.78 22.39 -2.79
N ARG A 482 42.71 23.18 -2.99
CA ARG A 482 42.12 24.03 -1.94
C ARG A 482 41.59 23.24 -0.76
N ASN A 483 41.02 22.05 -1.00
CA ASN A 483 40.34 21.25 0.03
C ASN A 483 41.17 20.07 0.55
N SER A 484 42.37 19.81 0.03
CA SER A 484 43.30 18.77 0.53
C SER A 484 44.19 19.24 1.71
N SER A 485 44.03 20.48 2.16
CA SER A 485 44.89 21.12 3.18
C SER A 485 44.25 21.19 4.57
N TYR A 486 43.21 20.40 4.85
CA TYR A 486 42.53 20.30 6.14
C TYR A 486 42.48 18.86 6.65
#